data_AF-A0A1V5ULV5-F1
#
_entry.id   AF-A0A1V5ULV5-F1
#
_cell.length_a   1.000
_cell.length_b   1.000
_cell.length_c   1.000
_cell.angle_alpha   90.00
_cell.angle_beta   90.00
_cell.angle_gamma   90.00
#
_symmetry.space_group_name_H-M   'P 1'
#
loop_
_entity.id
_entity.type
_entity.pdbx_description
1 polymer ?
#
loop_
_entity_poly.entity_id
_entity_poly.type
_entity_poly.pdbx_seq_one_letter_code
_entity_poly.pdbx_strand_id
1 'polypeptide(L)'
;MSCNCHGKSGVSVTRTSPFDQCSTCAKKHVVKAWNLWNEFLYADDNRDAISGQLRLAADHLMYDHRDNALKARDLAVMIEENHDAAITTEWDGLLAAVREAFNADHPDAVERLAQLQIKQETS
;
A
#
# COMPACT_ATOMS: atom_id res chain seq x y z
N MET A 1 1.35 10.06 8.87
CA MET A 1 1.52 9.18 10.06
C MET A 1 2.98 8.78 10.24
N SER A 2 3.51 8.77 11.46
CA SER A 2 4.87 8.30 11.76
C SER A 2 4.93 6.77 11.73
N CYS A 3 5.66 6.17 10.78
CA CYS A 3 5.86 4.71 10.72
C CYS A 3 7.25 4.33 11.24
N ASN A 4 7.37 3.18 11.90
CA ASN A 4 8.66 2.68 12.41
C ASN A 4 9.54 2.05 11.32
N CYS A 5 9.06 2.01 10.08
CA CYS A 5 9.65 1.32 8.95
C CYS A 5 10.81 2.10 8.29
N HIS A 6 11.06 3.35 8.69
CA HIS A 6 12.21 4.13 8.24
C HIS A 6 13.55 3.66 8.84
N GLY A 7 13.53 2.65 9.71
CA GLY A 7 14.72 2.10 10.34
C GLY A 7 15.41 1.12 9.42
N LYS A 8 16.73 1.25 9.27
CA LYS A 8 17.54 0.11 8.79
C LYS A 8 17.33 -1.06 9.75
N SER A 9 17.36 -2.29 9.25
CA SER A 9 17.27 -3.50 10.09
C SER A 9 18.20 -3.39 11.31
N GLY A 10 17.63 -3.38 12.52
CA GLY A 10 18.38 -3.25 13.78
C GLY A 10 18.67 -1.82 14.26
N VAL A 11 18.22 -0.77 13.55
CA VAL A 11 18.36 0.63 13.97
C VAL A 11 16.97 1.22 14.22
N SER A 12 16.64 1.52 15.48
CA SER A 12 15.40 2.21 15.80
C SER A 12 15.46 3.65 15.26
N VAL A 13 14.46 4.03 14.47
CA VAL A 13 14.25 5.44 14.13
C VAL A 13 13.68 6.10 15.37
N THR A 14 14.44 6.97 16.00
CA THR A 14 14.01 7.69 17.20
C THR A 14 13.02 8.82 16.88
N ARG A 15 12.84 9.16 15.60
CA ARG A 15 11.91 10.20 15.16
C ARG A 15 11.49 9.98 13.70
N THR A 16 10.23 9.63 13.47
CA THR A 16 9.59 9.77 12.16
C THR A 16 8.59 10.91 12.21
N SER A 17 8.69 11.79 11.23
CA SER A 17 7.83 12.94 11.02
C SER A 17 6.51 12.49 10.38
N PRO A 18 5.38 13.17 10.64
CA PRO A 18 4.16 13.00 9.85
C PRO A 18 4.35 13.23 8.35
N PHE A 19 5.40 13.98 7.98
CA PHE A 19 5.78 14.28 6.59
C PHE A 19 6.62 13.19 5.93
N ASP A 20 7.16 12.23 6.69
CA ASP A 20 7.99 11.17 6.13
C ASP A 20 7.12 10.18 5.34
N GLN A 21 7.39 10.04 4.05
CA GLN A 21 6.66 9.16 3.13
C GLN A 21 7.30 7.77 3.09
N CYS A 22 6.48 6.73 2.94
CA CYS A 22 6.96 5.34 3.03
C CYS A 22 6.15 4.41 2.16
N SER A 23 6.67 4.07 0.97
CA SER A 23 6.02 3.12 0.05
C SER A 23 5.91 1.72 0.62
N THR A 24 6.83 1.27 1.48
CA THR A 24 6.69 0.01 2.24
C THR A 24 5.41 0.00 3.08
N CYS A 25 5.17 1.09 3.81
CA CYS A 25 4.01 1.20 4.69
C CYS A 25 2.72 1.37 3.86
N ALA A 26 2.76 2.20 2.81
CA ALA A 26 1.65 2.37 1.89
C ALA A 26 1.23 1.04 1.25
N LYS A 27 2.19 0.26 0.72
CA LYS A 27 1.94 -1.07 0.15
C LYS A 27 1.33 -2.02 1.18
N LYS A 28 1.83 -2.04 2.42
CA LYS A 28 1.24 -2.82 3.52
C LYS A 28 -0.23 -2.46 3.75
N HIS A 29 -0.54 -1.17 3.83
CA HIS A 29 -1.91 -0.68 4.05
C HIS A 29 -2.84 -1.02 2.88
N VAL A 30 -2.40 -0.80 1.63
CA VAL A 30 -3.18 -1.17 0.44
C VAL A 30 -3.42 -2.68 0.36
N VAL A 31 -2.41 -3.50 0.58
CA VAL A 31 -2.56 -4.96 0.57
C VAL A 31 -3.49 -5.43 1.68
N LYS A 32 -3.42 -4.82 2.88
CA LYS A 32 -4.36 -5.16 3.96
C LYS A 32 -5.80 -4.79 3.58
N ALA A 33 -6.02 -3.63 2.97
CA ALA A 33 -7.32 -3.20 2.47
C ALA A 33 -7.85 -4.17 1.41
N TRP A 34 -7.02 -4.54 0.45
CA TRP A 34 -7.36 -5.50 -0.60
C TRP A 34 -7.70 -6.89 -0.06
N ASN A 35 -6.96 -7.37 0.93
CA ASN A 35 -7.28 -8.64 1.59
C ASN A 35 -8.63 -8.56 2.29
N LEU A 36 -8.92 -7.49 3.03
CA LEU A 36 -10.23 -7.30 3.67
C LEU A 36 -11.39 -7.17 2.67
N TRP A 37 -11.12 -6.67 1.46
CA TRP A 37 -12.08 -6.62 0.37
C TRP A 37 -12.43 -8.03 -0.17
N ASN A 38 -11.46 -8.95 -0.18
CA ASN A 38 -11.60 -10.27 -0.80
C ASN A 38 -11.78 -11.44 0.20
N GLU A 39 -11.31 -11.29 1.44
CA GLU A 39 -11.37 -12.31 2.48
C GLU A 39 -12.58 -12.09 3.40
N PHE A 40 -13.17 -13.19 3.89
CA PHE A 40 -14.26 -13.23 4.89
C PHE A 40 -15.62 -12.63 4.48
N LEU A 41 -16.02 -12.79 3.21
CA LEU A 41 -17.30 -12.29 2.67
C LEU A 41 -17.49 -10.81 2.99
N TYR A 42 -17.06 -9.93 2.09
CA TYR A 42 -17.25 -8.48 2.20
C TYR A 42 -18.65 -8.15 2.76
N ALA A 43 -18.65 -7.66 4.00
CA ALA A 43 -19.84 -7.22 4.72
C ALA A 43 -19.64 -5.75 5.05
N ASP A 44 -20.75 -5.04 5.26
CA ASP A 44 -20.75 -3.63 5.68
C ASP A 44 -19.78 -3.40 6.87
N ASP A 45 -19.65 -4.37 7.77
CA ASP A 45 -18.77 -4.36 8.94
C ASP A 45 -17.28 -4.15 8.63
N ASN A 46 -16.81 -4.47 7.42
CA ASN A 46 -15.40 -4.32 7.03
C ASN A 46 -15.11 -3.00 6.29
N ARG A 47 -16.13 -2.21 5.92
CA ARG A 47 -15.96 -0.98 5.11
C ARG A 47 -15.07 0.05 5.79
N ASP A 48 -15.34 0.36 7.06
CA ASP A 48 -14.56 1.32 7.83
C ASP A 48 -13.10 0.88 7.98
N ALA A 49 -12.86 -0.42 8.12
CA ALA A 49 -11.52 -0.97 8.17
C ALA A 49 -10.79 -0.79 6.84
N ILE A 50 -11.45 -1.08 5.71
CA ILE A 50 -10.88 -0.94 4.37
C ILE A 50 -10.61 0.53 4.04
N SER A 51 -11.59 1.42 4.23
CA SER A 51 -11.45 2.86 3.97
C SER A 51 -10.36 3.47 4.86
N GLY A 52 -10.29 3.08 6.14
CA GLY A 52 -9.23 3.50 7.06
C GLY A 52 -7.83 3.07 6.60
N GLN A 53 -7.66 1.84 6.12
CA GLN A 53 -6.37 1.39 5.56
C GLN A 53 -5.98 2.20 4.32
N LEU A 54 -6.93 2.49 3.42
CA LEU A 54 -6.66 3.29 2.22
C LEU A 54 -6.27 4.74 2.55
N ARG A 55 -6.89 5.35 3.57
CA ARG A 55 -6.51 6.69 4.07
C ARG A 55 -5.10 6.70 4.67
N LEU A 56 -4.73 5.66 5.42
CA LEU A 56 -3.35 5.50 5.90
C LEU A 56 -2.34 5.32 4.77
N ALA A 57 -2.72 4.63 3.69
CA ALA A 57 -1.87 4.55 2.50
C ALA A 57 -1.69 5.93 1.85
N ALA A 58 -2.76 6.74 1.74
CA ALA A 58 -2.68 8.09 1.20
C ALA A 58 -1.73 8.98 2.02
N ASP A 59 -1.79 8.91 3.35
CA ASP A 59 -0.86 9.64 4.25
C ASP A 59 0.61 9.31 4.02
N HIS A 60 0.90 8.07 3.62
CA HIS A 60 2.26 7.60 3.32
C HIS A 60 2.74 7.91 1.90
N LEU A 61 1.86 8.44 1.04
CA LEU A 61 2.12 8.70 -0.37
C LEU A 61 1.93 10.18 -0.78
N MET A 62 1.20 10.98 0.00
CA MET A 62 0.70 12.31 -0.40
C MET A 62 1.76 13.33 -0.87
N TYR A 63 3.02 13.23 -0.44
CA TYR A 63 4.08 14.16 -0.87
C TYR A 63 4.92 13.61 -2.03
N ASP A 64 5.39 12.36 -1.91
CA ASP A 64 6.37 11.80 -2.86
C ASP A 64 5.70 11.02 -4.00
N HIS A 65 4.47 10.55 -3.78
CA HIS A 65 3.70 9.69 -4.68
C HIS A 65 2.25 10.16 -4.78
N ARG A 66 2.05 11.46 -4.98
CA ARG A 66 0.74 12.14 -4.88
C ARG A 66 -0.37 11.47 -5.70
N ASP A 67 -0.09 11.07 -6.93
CA ASP A 67 -1.10 10.42 -7.79
C ASP A 67 -1.58 9.08 -7.20
N ASN A 68 -0.69 8.35 -6.53
CA ASN A 68 -1.04 7.11 -5.85
C ASN A 68 -1.83 7.38 -4.57
N ALA A 69 -1.52 8.48 -3.87
CA ALA A 69 -2.31 8.92 -2.72
C ALA A 69 -3.75 9.29 -3.12
N LEU A 70 -3.93 9.95 -4.27
CA LEU A 70 -5.25 10.28 -4.81
C LEU A 70 -6.03 9.01 -5.17
N LYS A 71 -5.42 8.05 -5.87
CA LYS A 71 -6.05 6.75 -6.15
C LYS A 71 -6.52 6.04 -4.88
N ALA A 72 -5.68 6.01 -3.84
CA ALA A 72 -6.03 5.40 -2.56
C ALA A 72 -7.20 6.13 -1.89
N ARG A 73 -7.17 7.47 -1.86
CA ARG A 73 -8.25 8.28 -1.29
C ARG A 73 -9.56 8.11 -2.05
N ASP A 74 -9.53 8.16 -3.37
CA ASP A 74 -10.73 8.10 -4.20
C ASP A 74 -11.39 6.72 -4.06
N LEU A 75 -10.60 5.64 -4.01
CA LEU A 75 -11.09 4.30 -3.69
C LEU A 75 -11.68 4.22 -2.28
N ALA A 76 -11.07 4.87 -1.28
CA ALA A 76 -11.62 4.91 0.08
C ALA A 76 -13.00 5.57 0.12
N VAL A 77 -13.19 6.66 -0.63
CA VAL A 77 -14.48 7.36 -0.76
C VAL A 77 -15.52 6.47 -1.43
N MET A 78 -15.17 5.80 -2.53
CA MET A 78 -16.11 4.89 -3.20
C MET A 78 -16.62 3.77 -2.28
N ILE A 79 -15.73 3.22 -1.45
CA ILE A 79 -16.08 2.15 -0.50
C ILE A 79 -16.91 2.70 0.66
N GLU A 80 -16.57 3.87 1.20
CA GLU A 80 -17.31 4.56 2.26
C GLU A 80 -18.73 4.97 1.83
N GLU A 81 -18.90 5.34 0.56
CA GLU A 81 -20.18 5.73 -0.04
C GLU A 81 -20.99 4.55 -0.58
N ASN A 82 -20.52 3.30 -0.39
CA ASN A 82 -21.16 2.08 -0.86
C ASN A 82 -21.31 2.01 -2.40
N HIS A 83 -20.38 2.64 -3.12
CA HIS A 83 -20.29 2.60 -4.58
C HIS A 83 -19.49 1.39 -5.09
N ASP A 84 -19.57 0.26 -4.38
CA ASP A 84 -18.80 -0.96 -4.67
C ASP A 84 -18.99 -1.45 -6.12
N ALA A 85 -20.21 -1.34 -6.64
CA ALA A 85 -20.54 -1.76 -8.01
C ALA A 85 -19.90 -0.89 -9.10
N ALA A 86 -19.43 0.32 -8.75
CA ALA A 86 -18.70 1.20 -9.66
C ALA A 86 -17.20 0.89 -9.69
N ILE A 87 -16.70 0.12 -8.73
CA ILE A 87 -15.30 -0.28 -8.67
C ILE A 87 -15.07 -1.38 -9.70
N THR A 88 -14.32 -1.04 -10.74
CA THR A 88 -14.00 -1.91 -11.88
C THR A 88 -12.50 -2.21 -11.97
N THR A 89 -11.66 -1.17 -11.99
CA THR A 89 -10.22 -1.27 -12.26
C THR A 89 -9.37 -0.55 -11.22
N GLU A 90 -10.02 0.12 -10.27
CA GLU A 90 -9.40 1.00 -9.30
C GLU A 90 -8.50 0.22 -8.33
N TRP A 91 -8.92 -0.99 -7.95
CA TRP A 91 -8.09 -1.90 -7.15
C TRP A 91 -6.82 -2.32 -7.88
N ASP A 92 -6.93 -2.80 -9.12
CA ASP A 92 -5.79 -3.22 -9.93
C ASP A 92 -4.83 -2.05 -10.19
N GLY A 93 -5.39 -0.89 -10.53
CA GLY A 93 -4.64 0.34 -10.75
C GLY A 93 -3.89 0.80 -9.50
N LEU A 94 -4.50 0.72 -8.33
CA LEU A 94 -3.85 1.06 -7.06
C LEU A 94 -2.77 0.04 -6.68
N LEU A 95 -3.06 -1.26 -6.80
CA LEU A 95 -2.13 -2.34 -6.48
C LEU A 95 -0.87 -2.30 -7.36
N ALA A 96 -1.03 -2.04 -8.66
CA ALA A 96 0.09 -1.82 -9.57
C ALA A 96 0.91 -0.59 -9.16
N ALA A 97 0.24 0.53 -8.94
CA ALA A 97 0.90 1.79 -8.63
C ALA A 97 1.71 1.74 -7.32
N VAL A 98 1.18 1.13 -6.24
CA VAL A 98 1.95 1.00 -5.00
C VAL A 98 3.09 0.00 -5.10
N ARG A 99 2.98 -1.00 -5.99
CA ARG A 99 4.07 -1.95 -6.27
C ARG A 99 5.19 -1.25 -7.02
N GLU A 100 4.87 -0.42 -8.00
CA GLU A 100 5.84 0.39 -8.73
C GLU A 100 6.56 1.37 -7.82
N ALA A 101 5.82 2.13 -6.99
CA ALA A 101 6.40 3.04 -6.00
C ALA A 101 7.34 2.31 -5.03
N PHE A 102 6.92 1.15 -4.50
CA PHE A 102 7.76 0.33 -3.64
C PHE A 102 9.04 -0.14 -4.35
N ASN A 103 8.93 -0.62 -5.59
CA ASN A 103 10.09 -1.10 -6.34
C ASN A 103 11.07 0.03 -6.66
N ALA A 104 10.57 1.22 -6.97
CA ALA A 104 11.39 2.40 -7.23
C ALA A 104 12.14 2.87 -5.98
N ASP A 105 11.48 2.85 -4.82
CA ASP A 105 12.09 3.24 -3.54
C ASP A 105 13.03 2.16 -2.96
N HIS A 106 12.89 0.90 -3.41
CA HIS A 106 13.62 -0.26 -2.89
C HIS A 106 14.24 -1.13 -4.01
N PRO A 107 15.18 -0.59 -4.82
CA PRO A 107 15.79 -1.34 -5.93
C PRO A 107 16.55 -2.60 -5.46
N ASP A 108 17.11 -2.59 -4.26
CA ASP A 108 17.78 -3.75 -3.65
C ASP A 108 16.83 -4.94 -3.43
N ALA A 109 15.55 -4.67 -3.17
CA ALA A 109 14.55 -5.71 -3.02
C ALA A 109 14.21 -6.35 -4.38
N VAL A 110 14.20 -5.54 -5.46
CA VAL A 110 13.99 -6.00 -6.84
C VAL A 110 15.15 -6.88 -7.29
N GLU A 111 16.39 -6.45 -7.06
CA GLU A 111 17.59 -7.24 -7.39
C GLU A 111 17.60 -8.59 -6.66
N ARG A 112 17.29 -8.59 -5.35
CA ARG A 112 17.18 -9.83 -4.58
C ARG A 112 16.10 -10.76 -5.12
N LEU A 113 14.95 -10.23 -5.54
CA LEU A 113 13.89 -11.03 -6.14
C LEU A 113 14.36 -11.70 -7.44
N ALA A 114 15.05 -10.96 -8.32
CA ALA A 114 15.61 -11.51 -9.56
C ALA A 114 16.62 -12.63 -9.29
N GLN A 115 17.50 -12.46 -8.29
CA GLN A 115 18.45 -13.50 -7.88
C GLN A 115 17.75 -14.76 -7.36
N LEU A 116 16.65 -14.61 -6.62
CA LEU A 116 15.88 -15.75 -6.12
C LEU A 116 15.18 -16.51 -7.26
N GLN A 117 14.68 -15.81 -8.28
CA GLN A 117 14.07 -16.44 -9.45
C GLN A 117 15.09 -17.27 -10.24
N ILE A 118 16.28 -16.71 -10.50
CA ILE A 118 17.37 -17.45 -11.17
C ILE A 118 17.74 -18.72 -10.38
N LYS A 119 17.78 -18.65 -9.04
CA LYS A 119 18.06 -19.81 -8.19
C LYS A 119 16.97 -20.88 -8.27
N GLN A 120 15.71 -20.49 -8.40
CA GLN A 120 14.59 -21.43 -8.54
C GLN A 120 14.59 -22.13 -9.91
N GLU A 121 14.98 -21.43 -10.98
CA GLU A 121 15.07 -22.00 -12.32
C GLU A 121 16.28 -22.93 -12.51
N THR A 122 17.29 -22.81 -11.64
CA THR A 122 18.54 -23.58 -11.71
C THR A 122 18.65 -24.69 -10.66
N SER A 123 17.63 -24.86 -9.80
CA SER A 123 17.52 -25.93 -8.81
C SER A 123 16.59 -27.04 -9.29
#